data_AF-A0A1P8LPG8-F1
#
_entry.id   AF-A0A1P8LPG8-F1
#
_cell.length_a   1.000
_cell.length_b   1.000
_cell.length_c   1.000
_cell.angle_alpha   90.00
_cell.angle_beta   90.00
_cell.angle_gamma   90.00
#
_symmetry.space_group_name_H-M   'P 1'
#
loop_
_entity.id
_entity.type
_entity.pdbx_description
1 polymer ?
#
loop_
_entity_poly.entity_id
_entity_poly.type
_entity_poly.pdbx_seq_one_letter_code
_entity_poly.pdbx_strand_id
1 'polypeptide(L)'
;MSERIDQLERREEWSGYLFPSRQSTTGHITGGTVQARFKRLAEQVNVRVYGEEPTSKMGRRFWYTMYNQAMNDLLKNLDVIAAERGSSDPSVVLKNYLSEYERREYRREFMRKRLVEVFAWTDRI
;
A
#
# COMPACT_ATOMS: atom_id res chain seq x y z
N MET A 1 7.58 -9.81 5.57
CA MET A 1 8.62 -9.01 4.88
C MET A 1 10.01 -9.58 5.15
N SER A 2 10.37 -9.87 6.42
CA SER A 2 11.64 -10.53 6.78
C SER A 2 11.90 -11.79 5.94
N GLU A 3 10.95 -12.74 5.93
CA GLU A 3 11.12 -14.01 5.23
C GLU A 3 11.52 -13.89 3.75
N ARG A 4 10.97 -12.90 3.03
CA ARG A 4 11.32 -12.68 1.63
C ARG A 4 12.75 -12.16 1.49
N ILE A 5 13.17 -11.26 2.38
CA ILE A 5 14.53 -10.73 2.41
C ILE A 5 15.49 -11.87 2.79
N ASP A 6 15.17 -12.67 3.80
CA ASP A 6 15.97 -13.83 4.24
C ASP A 6 16.14 -14.88 3.12
N GLN A 7 15.13 -15.07 2.28
CA GLN A 7 15.22 -15.91 1.08
C GLN A 7 16.07 -15.31 -0.03
N LEU A 8 16.11 -13.98 -0.14
CA LEU A 8 16.89 -13.27 -1.14
C LEU A 8 18.36 -13.18 -0.73
N GLU A 9 18.65 -12.92 0.54
CA GLU A 9 20.01 -12.89 1.11
C GLU A 9 20.76 -14.22 0.96
N ARG A 10 20.03 -15.34 0.95
CA ARG A 10 20.60 -16.67 0.67
C ARG A 10 21.05 -16.87 -0.79
N ARG A 11 20.77 -15.92 -1.68
CA ARG A 11 21.21 -15.97 -3.08
C ARG A 11 22.50 -15.18 -3.22
N GLU A 12 23.58 -15.85 -3.63
CA GLU A 12 24.90 -15.22 -3.83
C GLU A 12 24.86 -14.02 -4.78
N GLU A 13 23.97 -14.03 -5.77
CA GLU A 13 23.81 -12.96 -6.78
C GLU A 13 22.71 -11.94 -6.44
N TRP A 14 22.27 -11.80 -5.18
CA TRP A 14 21.18 -10.88 -4.89
C TRP A 14 21.59 -9.42 -5.08
N SER A 15 20.92 -8.75 -6.01
CA SER A 15 21.16 -7.34 -6.38
C SER A 15 20.65 -6.31 -5.36
N GLY A 16 20.18 -6.72 -4.18
CA GLY A 16 19.59 -5.84 -3.16
C GLY A 16 18.16 -5.36 -3.46
N TYR A 17 17.59 -5.69 -4.63
CA TYR A 17 16.23 -5.34 -4.98
C TYR A 17 15.22 -6.39 -4.52
N LEU A 18 14.06 -5.97 -3.99
CA LEU A 18 12.98 -6.86 -3.55
C LEU A 18 12.41 -7.73 -4.68
N PHE A 19 12.46 -7.22 -5.91
CA PHE A 19 11.99 -7.89 -7.12
C PHE A 19 13.15 -8.05 -8.13
N PRO A 20 14.10 -8.95 -7.85
CA PRO A 20 15.25 -9.15 -8.72
C PRO A 20 14.82 -9.80 -10.03
N SER A 21 15.58 -9.53 -11.09
CA SER A 21 15.38 -10.13 -12.42
C SER A 21 16.72 -10.43 -13.06
N ARG A 22 16.98 -11.71 -13.34
CA ARG A 22 18.19 -12.14 -14.07
C ARG A 22 18.18 -11.75 -15.55
N GLN A 23 16.99 -11.46 -16.08
CA GLN A 23 16.79 -11.07 -17.48
C GLN A 23 16.84 -9.55 -17.68
N SER A 24 16.95 -8.77 -16.60
CA SER A 24 17.04 -7.31 -16.68
C SER A 24 18.49 -6.88 -16.51
N THR A 25 18.97 -6.00 -17.40
CA THR A 25 20.29 -5.37 -17.28
C THR A 25 20.45 -4.58 -15.98
N THR A 26 19.35 -4.05 -15.42
CA THR A 26 19.37 -3.32 -14.15
C THR A 26 19.29 -4.24 -12.93
N GLY A 27 19.21 -5.56 -13.11
CA GLY A 27 19.15 -6.54 -12.02
C GLY A 27 17.80 -6.64 -11.31
N HIS A 28 16.78 -5.91 -11.75
CA HIS A 28 15.42 -5.92 -11.20
C HIS A 28 14.35 -5.80 -12.29
N ILE A 29 13.10 -6.17 -11.97
CA ILE A 29 11.99 -6.01 -12.91
C ILE A 29 11.76 -4.53 -13.26
N THR A 30 11.32 -4.25 -14.48
CA THR A 30 10.99 -2.89 -14.91
C THR A 30 9.52 -2.56 -14.62
N GLY A 31 9.17 -1.26 -14.69
CA GLY A 31 7.76 -0.84 -14.63
C GLY A 31 6.91 -1.47 -15.73
N GLY A 32 7.49 -1.67 -16.93
CA GLY A 32 6.82 -2.38 -18.03
C GLY A 32 6.52 -3.85 -17.69
N THR A 33 7.43 -4.55 -17.02
CA THR A 33 7.19 -5.91 -16.52
C THR A 33 6.04 -5.95 -15.52
N VAL A 34 5.98 -4.99 -14.60
CA VAL A 34 4.87 -4.90 -13.63
C VAL A 34 3.55 -4.63 -14.34
N GLN A 35 3.51 -3.70 -15.29
CA GLN A 35 2.34 -3.39 -16.08
C GLN A 35 1.83 -4.60 -16.86
N ALA A 36 2.71 -5.35 -17.53
CA ALA A 36 2.36 -6.55 -18.28
C ALA A 36 1.79 -7.66 -17.38
N ARG A 37 2.34 -7.84 -16.18
CA ARG A 37 1.81 -8.79 -15.19
C ARG A 37 0.40 -8.39 -14.71
N PHE A 38 0.17 -7.10 -14.48
CA PHE A 38 -1.15 -6.58 -14.11
C PHE A 38 -2.20 -6.86 -15.19
N LYS A 39 -1.87 -6.53 -16.45
CA LYS A 39 -2.73 -6.78 -17.61
C LYS A 39 -3.09 -8.26 -17.75
N ARG A 40 -2.06 -9.13 -17.76
CA ARG A 40 -2.25 -10.58 -17.85
C ARG A 40 -3.17 -11.12 -16.76
N LEU A 41 -2.97 -10.66 -15.51
CA LEU A 41 -3.85 -11.07 -14.42
C LEU A 41 -5.29 -10.64 -14.67
N ALA A 42 -5.51 -9.39 -15.07
CA ALA A 42 -6.85 -8.88 -15.35
C ALA A 42 -7.53 -9.58 -16.55
N GLU A 43 -6.77 -9.95 -17.58
CA GLU A 43 -7.25 -10.78 -18.69
C GLU A 43 -7.64 -12.19 -18.21
N GLN A 44 -6.77 -12.84 -17.42
CA GLN A 44 -7.01 -14.19 -16.90
C GLN A 44 -8.29 -14.29 -16.05
N VAL A 45 -8.61 -13.25 -15.28
CA VAL A 45 -9.82 -13.20 -14.45
C VAL A 45 -10.95 -12.38 -15.08
N ASN A 46 -10.80 -11.94 -16.33
CA ASN A 46 -11.76 -11.11 -17.07
C ASN A 46 -12.30 -9.90 -16.29
N VAL A 47 -11.41 -9.20 -15.58
CA VAL A 47 -11.78 -8.01 -14.81
C VAL A 47 -11.61 -6.74 -15.65
N ARG A 48 -12.57 -5.82 -15.48
CA ARG A 48 -12.55 -4.48 -16.05
C ARG A 48 -12.76 -3.45 -14.94
N VAL A 49 -12.10 -2.30 -15.05
CA VAL A 49 -12.28 -1.16 -14.15
C VAL A 49 -12.79 0.00 -14.98
N TYR A 50 -14.02 0.45 -14.70
CA TYR A 50 -14.74 1.42 -15.52
C TYR A 50 -14.84 1.02 -17.01
N GLY A 51 -14.99 -0.28 -17.28
CA GLY A 51 -15.05 -0.83 -18.64
C GLY A 51 -13.69 -1.01 -19.33
N GLU A 52 -12.61 -0.50 -18.75
CA GLU A 52 -11.26 -0.58 -19.31
C GLU A 52 -10.43 -1.72 -18.72
N GLU A 53 -9.40 -2.14 -19.45
CA GLU A 53 -8.40 -3.07 -18.94
C GLU A 53 -7.62 -2.41 -17.77
N PRO A 54 -7.60 -3.04 -16.58
CA PRO A 54 -6.89 -2.52 -15.42
C PRO A 54 -5.40 -2.33 -15.67
N THR A 55 -4.84 -1.22 -15.16
CA THR A 55 -3.40 -0.93 -15.24
C THR A 55 -2.75 -0.83 -13.86
N SER A 56 -1.43 -0.99 -13.80
CA SER A 56 -0.66 -0.73 -12.57
C SER A 56 -0.85 0.71 -12.07
N LYS A 57 -1.08 1.67 -12.97
CA LYS A 57 -1.39 3.07 -12.64
C LYS A 57 -2.75 3.20 -11.94
N MET A 58 -3.77 2.46 -12.39
CA MET A 58 -5.06 2.41 -11.71
C MET A 58 -4.92 1.81 -10.30
N GLY A 59 -4.15 0.72 -10.16
CA GLY A 59 -3.82 0.15 -8.84
C GLY A 59 -3.11 1.15 -7.92
N ARG A 60 -2.14 1.90 -8.45
CA ARG A 60 -1.46 2.99 -7.71
C ARG A 60 -2.44 4.09 -7.28
N ARG A 61 -3.35 4.51 -8.16
CA ARG A 61 -4.38 5.51 -7.84
C ARG A 61 -5.30 5.01 -6.73
N PHE A 62 -5.80 3.78 -6.86
CA PHE A 62 -6.62 3.14 -5.83
C PHE A 62 -5.90 3.14 -4.48
N TRP A 63 -4.65 2.67 -4.44
CA TRP A 63 -3.85 2.65 -3.21
C TRP A 63 -3.77 4.01 -2.52
N TYR A 64 -3.43 5.08 -3.26
CA TYR A 64 -3.36 6.42 -2.68
C TYR A 64 -4.71 6.95 -2.22
N THR A 65 -5.79 6.65 -2.95
CA THR A 65 -7.15 7.02 -2.52
C THR A 65 -7.47 6.36 -1.18
N MET A 66 -7.27 5.05 -1.06
CA MET A 66 -7.53 4.32 0.19
C MET A 66 -6.63 4.80 1.33
N TYR A 67 -5.35 5.07 1.03
CA TYR A 67 -4.39 5.61 1.98
C TYR A 67 -4.78 6.98 2.52
N ASN A 68 -5.15 7.91 1.64
CA ASN A 68 -5.54 9.25 2.04
C ASN A 68 -6.84 9.23 2.86
N GLN A 69 -7.80 8.37 2.50
CA GLN A 69 -9.01 8.15 3.31
C GLN A 69 -8.65 7.65 4.71
N ALA A 70 -7.83 6.60 4.81
CA ALA A 70 -7.37 6.05 6.09
C ALA A 70 -6.67 7.10 6.97
N MET A 71 -5.82 7.94 6.37
CA MET A 71 -5.14 9.02 7.09
C MET A 71 -6.10 10.11 7.55
N ASN A 72 -7.08 10.47 6.74
CA ASN A 72 -8.09 11.46 7.13
C ASN A 72 -8.96 10.95 8.29
N ASP A 73 -9.33 9.68 8.29
CA ASP A 73 -10.11 9.09 9.38
C ASP A 73 -9.29 9.03 10.68
N LEU A 74 -7.99 8.73 10.59
CA LEU A 74 -7.07 8.82 11.73
C LEU A 74 -7.01 10.26 12.29
N LEU A 75 -6.84 11.25 11.42
CA LEU A 75 -6.78 12.66 11.85
C LEU A 75 -8.08 13.11 12.52
N LYS A 76 -9.25 12.75 11.97
CA LYS A 76 -10.54 13.04 12.60
C LYS A 76 -10.66 12.42 14.00
N ASN A 77 -10.19 11.19 14.19
CA ASN A 77 -10.19 10.55 15.51
C ASN A 77 -9.26 11.27 16.50
N LEU A 78 -8.11 11.76 16.04
CA LEU A 78 -7.17 12.52 16.86
C LEU A 78 -7.68 13.93 17.18
N ASP A 79 -8.42 14.57 16.28
CA ASP A 79 -9.02 15.89 16.49
C ASP A 79 -10.06 15.87 17.62
N VAL A 80 -10.84 14.80 17.75
CA VAL A 80 -11.76 14.60 18.89
C VAL A 80 -10.98 14.58 20.21
N ILE A 81 -9.84 13.88 20.26
CA ILE A 81 -8.99 13.79 21.45
C ILE A 81 -8.27 15.12 21.73
N ALA A 82 -7.86 15.85 20.68
CA ALA A 82 -7.17 17.13 20.80
C ALA A 82 -8.12 18.27 21.22
N ALA A 83 -9.38 18.25 20.79
CA ALA A 83 -10.41 19.19 21.21
C ALA A 83 -10.68 19.11 22.72
N GLU A 84 -10.55 17.94 23.34
CA GLU A 84 -10.60 17.76 24.80
C GLU A 84 -9.38 18.36 25.53
N ARG A 85 -8.30 18.69 24.81
CA ARG A 85 -7.00 19.14 25.37
C ARG A 85 -6.53 20.51 24.88
N GLY A 86 -7.33 21.22 24.07
CA GLY A 86 -7.08 22.63 23.70
C GLY A 86 -5.91 22.87 22.72
N SER A 87 -5.66 21.98 21.75
CA SER A 87 -4.63 22.17 20.72
C SER A 87 -5.24 22.36 19.32
N SER A 88 -4.66 23.24 18.50
CA SER A 88 -5.32 23.83 17.32
C SER A 88 -4.70 23.51 15.95
N ASP A 89 -3.95 22.41 15.78
CA ASP A 89 -3.55 21.94 14.44
C ASP A 89 -3.42 20.40 14.35
N PRO A 90 -4.28 19.71 13.57
CA PRO A 90 -4.29 18.24 13.40
C PRO A 90 -2.96 17.66 12.90
N SER A 91 -2.24 18.40 12.05
CA SER A 91 -0.98 17.95 11.47
C SER A 91 0.18 18.02 12.46
N VAL A 92 0.10 18.97 13.40
CA VAL A 92 1.01 19.14 14.54
C VAL A 92 0.66 18.14 15.64
N VAL A 93 -0.62 17.86 15.87
CA VAL A 93 -1.10 16.80 16.79
C VAL A 93 -0.57 15.44 16.35
N LEU A 94 -0.73 15.04 15.07
CA LEU A 94 -0.17 13.77 14.58
C LEU A 94 1.35 13.70 14.76
N LYS A 95 2.05 14.84 14.60
CA LYS A 95 3.50 14.91 14.77
C LYS A 95 3.94 14.81 16.24
N ASN A 96 3.19 15.45 17.13
CA ASN A 96 3.53 15.57 18.55
C ASN A 96 3.00 14.40 19.39
N TYR A 97 1.94 13.71 18.95
CA TYR A 97 1.36 12.59 19.69
C TYR A 97 1.95 11.24 19.33
N LEU A 98 2.53 11.07 18.14
CA LEU A 98 3.02 9.78 17.67
C LEU A 98 4.45 9.89 17.16
N SER A 99 5.31 8.99 17.64
CA SER A 99 6.62 8.71 17.06
C SER A 99 6.49 8.23 15.60
N GLU A 100 7.59 8.30 14.83
CA GLU A 100 7.59 7.75 13.47
C GLU A 100 7.25 6.25 13.42
N TYR A 101 7.65 5.51 14.46
CA TYR A 101 7.34 4.10 14.60
C TYR A 101 5.83 3.88 14.75
N GLU A 102 5.20 4.59 15.69
CA GLU A 102 3.75 4.49 15.90
C GLU A 102 2.98 4.93 14.66
N ARG A 103 3.38 6.02 13.99
CA ARG A 103 2.73 6.41 12.74
C ARG A 103 2.86 5.34 11.66
N ARG A 104 3.97 4.60 11.59
CA ARG A 104 4.12 3.47 10.66
C ARG A 104 3.19 2.31 11.02
N GLU A 105 3.08 1.96 12.30
CA GLU A 105 2.17 0.90 12.77
C GLU A 105 0.71 1.28 12.49
N TYR A 106 0.28 2.47 12.89
CA TYR A 106 -1.08 2.95 12.65
C TYR A 106 -1.45 2.94 11.17
N ARG A 107 -0.54 3.43 10.30
CA ARG A 107 -0.76 3.37 8.85
C ARG A 107 -0.95 1.96 8.34
N ARG A 108 -0.14 1.00 8.81
CA ARG A 108 -0.28 -0.41 8.43
C ARG A 108 -1.61 -0.99 8.92
N GLU A 109 -1.96 -0.76 10.17
CA GLU A 109 -3.16 -1.32 10.76
C GLU A 109 -4.43 -0.78 10.08
N PHE A 110 -4.52 0.54 9.88
CA PHE A 110 -5.68 1.16 9.27
C PHE A 110 -5.83 0.76 7.79
N MET A 111 -4.72 0.72 7.05
CA MET A 111 -4.73 0.19 5.69
C MET A 111 -5.14 -1.29 5.66
N ARG A 112 -4.67 -2.11 6.61
CA ARG A 112 -5.06 -3.52 6.71
C ARG A 112 -6.56 -3.66 6.94
N LYS A 113 -7.13 -2.94 7.91
CA LYS A 113 -8.59 -2.95 8.19
C LYS A 113 -9.37 -2.56 6.94
N ARG A 114 -8.96 -1.48 6.27
CA ARG A 114 -9.63 -0.99 5.07
C ARG A 114 -9.56 -1.97 3.89
N LEU A 115 -8.41 -2.62 3.67
CA LEU A 115 -8.28 -3.64 2.64
C LEU A 115 -9.12 -4.87 2.96
N VAL A 116 -9.17 -5.29 4.24
CA VAL A 116 -10.05 -6.38 4.68
C VAL A 116 -11.51 -6.05 4.35
N GLU A 117 -11.99 -4.84 4.63
CA GLU A 117 -13.36 -4.45 4.25
C GLU A 117 -13.62 -4.53 2.74
N VAL A 118 -12.67 -4.04 1.93
CA VAL A 118 -12.78 -4.07 0.46
C VAL A 118 -12.83 -5.51 -0.06
N PHE A 119 -11.96 -6.39 0.45
CA PHE A 119 -11.87 -7.76 -0.04
C PHE A 119 -12.91 -8.70 0.59
N ALA A 120 -13.32 -8.49 1.83
CA ALA A 120 -14.41 -9.25 2.46
C ALA A 120 -15.77 -8.99 1.80
N TRP A 121 -15.94 -7.83 1.16
CA TRP A 121 -17.13 -7.57 0.33
C TRP A 121 -17.17 -8.48 -0.92
N THR A 122 -16.02 -8.96 -1.39
CA THR A 122 -15.92 -9.79 -2.60
C THR A 122 -16.33 -11.25 -2.34
N ASP A 123 -16.29 -11.74 -1.09
CA ASP A 123 -16.74 -13.10 -0.70
C ASP A 123 -18.27 -13.26 -0.61
N ARG A 124 -19.05 -12.20 -0.91
CA ARG A 124 -20.52 -12.18 -0.84
C ARG A 124 -21.21 -12.13 -2.21
N ILE A 125 -20.46 -12.28 -3.30
CA ILE A 125 -20.94 -12.30 -4.70
C ILE A 125 -20.44 -13.58 -5.36
#